data_AF-A0A9P1GRY0-F1
#
_entry.id   AF-A0A9P1GRY0-F1
#
_cell.length_a   1.000
_cell.length_b   1.000
_cell.length_c   1.000
_cell.angle_alpha   90.00
_cell.angle_beta   90.00
_cell.angle_gamma   90.00
#
_symmetry.space_group_name_H-M   'P 1'
#
loop_
_entity.id
_entity.type
_entity.pdbx_description
1 polymer ?
#
loop_
_entity_poly.entity_id
_entity_poly.type
_entity_poly.pdbx_seq_one_letter_code
_entity_poly.pdbx_strand_id
1 'polypeptide(L)'
;MSKCRARRSGADEPSLFFGSARYHRGHRLVAQGYKYENPKYPFVIKHQRTGIWMWTFAIDVREKAGHKGLCEGDFVLYHYTDLASFRKITNLEDSKLLANMDVKKDSYFGFGVYATVKAPHEWNSKDEVRLNNYYPTAENFQRSKSIELPGHDISLDDALQGAVGDYVKQNYQGKTDCCIPLIVDKQVAKNAMEEVTDGALMPNRRKRLAGRNCFGEVQPSWRDVWLISIYNQSQDITTLENAQQSWLGIVEILEKRLESDQDVEDYVKYGMQNYPQIQKRLLVKVIELNPTDALAYNNLGAQLSRKEKILVWRNGESKWARNRDLYKEAIELDNGCVPAYRNLALTLPNNHLEIELQLKEGATHFRKSDLLLKAIKLDSACASAYRNLGLTLPNNRSKIQVQLNGKTGETIDFTKRDLFLEAIRLDNGHALTYLYLGLALPNERSRIWVDLKERPRYFTQRDLFKEAIRLDNDCASAYRSLGLSLPTDDSEILVQQGDSDRWYTKRELLLPPVQPRTHWRDPSKAGRRKLELSGDSSVDNRCIGSLAIG
;
A
#
# COMPACT_ATOMS: atom_id res chain seq x y z
N MET A 1 -13.24 -47.50 7.72
CA MET A 1 -12.62 -47.48 9.07
C MET A 1 -12.53 -46.04 9.55
N SER A 2 -12.92 -45.84 10.81
CA SER A 2 -13.26 -44.56 11.44
C SER A 2 -12.04 -43.79 11.95
N LYS A 3 -12.12 -42.45 11.79
CA LYS A 3 -11.52 -41.36 12.59
C LYS A 3 -10.01 -41.38 12.89
N CYS A 4 -9.34 -40.33 12.41
CA CYS A 4 -8.48 -39.50 13.27
C CYS A 4 -8.47 -38.04 12.76
N ARG A 5 -9.55 -37.30 13.03
CA ARG A 5 -9.53 -35.82 13.08
C ARG A 5 -8.79 -35.43 14.36
N ALA A 6 -7.48 -35.27 14.30
CA ALA A 6 -6.75 -34.53 15.32
C ALA A 6 -6.92 -33.03 15.04
N ARG A 7 -8.04 -32.45 15.50
CA ARG A 7 -8.05 -31.03 15.87
C ARG A 7 -7.12 -30.90 17.07
N ARG A 8 -5.83 -30.64 16.84
CA ARG A 8 -4.97 -30.02 17.86
C ARG A 8 -5.12 -28.52 17.73
N SER A 9 -6.14 -27.98 18.39
CA SER A 9 -6.27 -26.55 18.69
C SER A 9 -5.30 -26.19 19.83
N GLY A 10 -4.00 -26.35 19.60
CA GLY A 10 -2.98 -25.81 20.48
C GLY A 10 -2.70 -24.38 20.04
N ALA A 11 -2.77 -23.43 20.96
CA ALA A 11 -2.26 -22.10 20.70
C ALA A 11 -0.77 -22.21 20.33
N ASP A 12 -0.37 -21.55 19.25
CA ASP A 12 1.01 -21.43 18.86
C ASP A 12 1.74 -20.46 19.79
N GLU A 13 2.98 -20.78 20.10
CA GLU A 13 3.90 -19.84 20.69
C GLU A 13 4.64 -19.13 19.54
N PRO A 14 4.57 -17.79 19.44
CA PRO A 14 5.29 -17.04 18.40
C PRO A 14 6.75 -17.50 18.24
N SER A 15 7.43 -17.74 19.36
CA SER A 15 8.84 -18.13 19.49
C SER A 15 9.15 -19.47 18.82
N LEU A 16 8.14 -20.33 18.67
CA LEU A 16 8.24 -21.63 17.99
C LEU A 16 7.61 -21.62 16.60
N PHE A 17 6.70 -20.68 16.32
CA PHE A 17 5.91 -20.69 15.10
C PHE A 17 6.70 -20.27 13.87
N PHE A 18 7.39 -19.13 13.90
CA PHE A 18 8.01 -18.54 12.71
C PHE A 18 9.18 -19.39 12.16
N GLY A 19 9.85 -20.16 13.03
CA GLY A 19 10.86 -21.14 12.64
C GLY A 19 10.30 -22.54 12.34
N SER A 20 8.98 -22.71 12.21
CA SER A 20 8.36 -24.03 12.04
C SER A 20 7.97 -24.32 10.59
N ALA A 21 7.85 -25.62 10.27
CA ALA A 21 7.26 -26.07 9.03
C ALA A 21 5.82 -25.56 8.81
N ARG A 22 5.07 -25.23 9.88
CA ARG A 22 3.72 -24.67 9.75
C ARG A 22 3.75 -23.26 9.17
N TYR A 23 4.66 -22.40 9.63
CA TYR A 23 4.82 -21.06 9.04
C TYR A 23 5.16 -21.16 7.54
N HIS A 24 6.13 -21.99 7.17
CA HIS A 24 6.55 -22.15 5.77
C HIS A 24 5.52 -22.86 4.87
N ARG A 25 4.52 -23.53 5.45
CA ARG A 25 3.35 -24.06 4.74
C ARG A 25 2.20 -23.07 4.64
N GLY A 26 2.37 -21.83 5.08
CA GLY A 26 1.33 -20.80 4.99
C GLY A 26 0.27 -20.89 6.08
N HIS A 27 0.53 -21.50 7.24
CA HIS A 27 -0.42 -21.37 8.35
C HIS A 27 -0.42 -19.92 8.91
N ARG A 28 -1.53 -19.51 9.52
CA ARG A 28 -1.59 -18.32 10.37
C ARG A 28 -1.10 -18.63 11.78
N LEU A 29 -0.50 -17.62 12.42
CA LEU A 29 -0.20 -17.68 13.84
C LEU A 29 -1.52 -17.58 14.63
N VAL A 30 -1.82 -18.59 15.44
CA VAL A 30 -2.94 -18.56 16.38
C VAL A 30 -2.38 -18.66 17.79
N ALA A 31 -2.06 -17.52 18.41
CA ALA A 31 -1.40 -17.45 19.71
C ALA A 31 -2.32 -16.90 20.81
N GLN A 32 -2.20 -17.45 22.03
CA GLN A 32 -2.97 -16.98 23.17
C GLN A 32 -2.59 -15.53 23.52
N GLY A 33 -3.58 -14.69 23.78
CA GLY A 33 -3.36 -13.28 24.11
C GLY A 33 -3.04 -12.38 22.91
N TYR A 34 -3.04 -12.90 21.68
CA TYR A 34 -2.93 -12.10 20.46
C TYR A 34 -4.28 -11.98 19.76
N LYS A 35 -4.59 -10.79 19.23
CA LYS A 35 -5.80 -10.55 18.43
C LYS A 35 -5.50 -9.77 17.16
N TYR A 36 -6.25 -10.06 16.10
CA TYR A 36 -6.35 -9.19 14.94
C TYR A 36 -7.22 -7.99 15.30
N GLU A 37 -6.61 -6.82 15.49
CA GLU A 37 -7.35 -5.60 15.88
C GLU A 37 -7.66 -4.67 14.71
N ASN A 38 -7.22 -4.98 13.49
CA ASN A 38 -7.54 -4.18 12.32
C ASN A 38 -7.84 -5.04 11.09
N PRO A 39 -9.11 -5.16 10.66
CA PRO A 39 -9.48 -5.94 9.48
C PRO A 39 -8.91 -5.35 8.17
N LYS A 40 -8.50 -4.08 8.15
CA LYS A 40 -7.82 -3.47 6.99
C LYS A 40 -6.35 -3.87 6.86
N TYR A 41 -5.75 -4.42 7.92
CA TYR A 41 -4.36 -4.90 7.93
C TYR A 41 -4.30 -6.34 8.45
N PRO A 42 -4.60 -7.35 7.61
CA PRO A 42 -4.72 -8.74 8.04
C PRO A 42 -3.39 -9.36 8.48
N PHE A 43 -2.28 -8.64 8.35
CA PHE A 43 -0.95 -9.15 8.64
C PHE A 43 -0.36 -8.63 9.93
N VAL A 44 -1.14 -7.94 10.76
CA VAL A 44 -0.69 -7.44 12.06
C VAL A 44 -1.62 -7.95 13.15
N ILE A 45 -1.02 -8.48 14.21
CA ILE A 45 -1.71 -8.91 15.42
C ILE A 45 -1.21 -8.12 16.61
N LYS A 46 -2.06 -7.87 17.59
CA LYS A 46 -1.67 -7.16 18.81
C LYS A 46 -1.72 -8.09 20.00
N HIS A 47 -0.61 -8.13 20.74
CA HIS A 47 -0.59 -8.79 22.04
C HIS A 47 -1.37 -7.92 23.04
N GLN A 48 -2.44 -8.47 23.62
CA GLN A 48 -3.41 -7.71 24.41
C GLN A 48 -2.82 -7.14 25.69
N ARG A 49 -1.93 -7.89 26.36
CA ARG A 49 -1.36 -7.50 27.64
C ARG A 49 -0.30 -6.42 27.50
N THR A 50 0.64 -6.56 26.56
CA THR A 50 1.69 -5.55 26.35
C THR A 50 1.24 -4.43 25.42
N GLY A 51 0.20 -4.64 24.61
CA GLY A 51 -0.28 -3.69 23.61
C GLY A 51 0.67 -3.51 22.41
N ILE A 52 1.61 -4.44 22.21
CA ILE A 52 2.58 -4.42 21.11
C ILE A 52 1.96 -5.00 19.85
N TRP A 53 2.12 -4.31 18.73
CA TRP A 53 1.69 -4.76 17.41
C TRP A 53 2.80 -5.57 16.76
N MET A 54 2.52 -6.83 16.41
CA MET A 54 3.48 -7.75 15.81
C MET A 54 3.12 -8.06 14.37
N TRP A 55 4.12 -8.02 13.49
CA TRP A 55 3.96 -8.49 12.13
C TRP A 55 3.80 -10.01 12.10
N THR A 56 2.91 -10.52 11.25
CA THR A 56 2.62 -11.97 11.10
C THR A 56 3.47 -12.65 10.03
N PHE A 57 4.48 -11.95 9.53
CA PHE A 57 5.53 -12.48 8.68
C PHE A 57 6.87 -12.28 9.36
N ALA A 58 7.72 -13.29 9.26
CA ALA A 58 9.10 -13.21 9.63
C ALA A 58 9.95 -12.79 8.44
N ILE A 59 10.87 -11.84 8.64
CA ILE A 59 11.89 -11.52 7.65
C ILE A 59 13.00 -12.56 7.78
N ASP A 60 13.29 -13.24 6.69
CA ASP A 60 14.39 -14.19 6.62
C ASP A 60 15.70 -13.45 6.34
N VAL A 61 16.62 -13.45 7.30
CA VAL A 61 17.94 -12.78 7.16
C VAL A 61 19.08 -13.79 7.02
N ARG A 62 18.77 -15.08 6.84
CA ARG A 62 19.77 -16.17 6.74
C ARG A 62 20.46 -16.28 5.40
N GLU A 63 19.99 -15.62 4.34
CA GLU A 63 20.57 -15.77 3.00
C GLU A 63 22.07 -15.41 2.96
N LYS A 64 22.57 -14.59 3.90
CA LYS A 64 24.01 -14.34 4.08
C LYS A 64 24.82 -15.57 4.54
N ALA A 65 24.19 -16.57 5.15
CA ALA A 65 24.79 -17.86 5.48
C ALA A 65 24.82 -18.83 4.28
N GLY A 66 24.25 -18.46 3.11
CA GLY A 66 24.38 -19.22 1.86
C GLY A 66 23.49 -20.46 1.72
N HIS A 67 22.48 -20.64 2.58
CA HIS A 67 21.61 -21.82 2.58
C HIS A 67 20.11 -21.44 2.51
N LYS A 68 19.30 -22.26 1.80
CA LYS A 68 17.84 -22.10 1.66
C LYS A 68 17.10 -23.17 2.47
N GLY A 69 16.09 -22.76 3.23
CA GLY A 69 15.27 -23.65 4.08
C GLY A 69 15.66 -23.58 5.56
N LEU A 70 14.86 -24.18 6.44
CA LEU A 70 15.19 -24.32 7.87
C LEU A 70 16.33 -25.33 8.03
N CYS A 71 17.43 -24.87 8.60
CA CYS A 71 18.60 -25.65 8.96
C CYS A 71 18.65 -25.88 10.48
N GLU A 72 19.40 -26.90 10.90
CA GLU A 72 19.64 -27.15 12.30
C GLU A 72 20.42 -25.96 12.91
N GLY A 73 19.87 -25.34 13.95
CA GLY A 73 20.47 -24.16 14.61
C GLY A 73 19.84 -22.81 14.23
N ASP A 74 18.91 -22.76 13.29
CA ASP A 74 18.10 -21.57 13.02
C ASP A 74 17.14 -21.26 14.17
N PHE A 75 16.92 -19.97 14.41
CA PHE A 75 16.02 -19.50 15.46
C PHE A 75 15.35 -18.19 15.09
N VAL A 76 14.42 -17.75 15.95
CA VAL A 76 13.63 -16.53 15.74
C VAL A 76 14.07 -15.48 16.75
N LEU A 77 14.39 -14.29 16.24
CA LEU A 77 14.63 -13.10 17.03
C LEU A 77 13.55 -12.05 16.75
N TYR A 78 13.35 -11.13 17.69
CA TYR A 78 12.31 -10.12 17.62
C TYR A 78 12.91 -8.72 17.63
N HIS A 79 12.73 -7.99 16.53
CA HIS A 79 13.09 -6.59 16.44
C HIS A 79 11.93 -5.72 16.91
N TYR A 80 12.14 -4.95 17.97
CA TYR A 80 11.17 -3.98 18.48
C TYR A 80 11.48 -2.59 17.97
N THR A 81 10.45 -1.86 17.56
CA THR A 81 10.61 -0.58 16.89
C THR A 81 9.39 0.31 17.03
N ASP A 82 9.52 1.56 16.57
CA ASP A 82 8.42 2.51 16.48
C ASP A 82 7.54 2.29 15.23
N LEU A 83 6.33 2.87 15.25
CA LEU A 83 5.35 2.68 14.17
C LEU A 83 5.86 3.20 12.80
N ALA A 84 6.65 4.28 12.79
CA ALA A 84 7.18 4.85 11.56
C ALA A 84 8.20 3.92 10.90
N SER A 85 9.09 3.35 11.70
CA SER A 85 10.09 2.38 11.25
C SER A 85 9.43 1.06 10.88
N PHE A 86 8.45 0.60 11.66
CA PHE A 86 7.65 -0.59 11.33
C PHE A 86 7.04 -0.48 9.93
N ARG A 87 6.34 0.61 9.62
CA ARG A 87 5.71 0.83 8.30
C ARG A 87 6.71 0.80 7.15
N LYS A 88 7.94 1.29 7.37
CA LYS A 88 9.02 1.24 6.37
C LYS A 88 9.52 -0.19 6.18
N ILE A 89 9.81 -0.89 7.27
CA ILE A 89 10.36 -2.25 7.22
C ILE A 89 9.33 -3.24 6.63
N THR A 90 8.06 -3.12 7.00
CA THR A 90 7.00 -4.03 6.54
C THR A 90 6.37 -3.61 5.20
N ASN A 91 6.93 -2.62 4.51
CA ASN A 91 6.46 -2.22 3.18
C ASN A 91 6.83 -3.32 2.17
N LEU A 92 5.84 -3.91 1.51
CA LEU A 92 6.07 -5.04 0.59
C LEU A 92 6.81 -4.65 -0.71
N GLU A 93 6.98 -3.36 -1.03
CA GLU A 93 7.72 -2.91 -2.22
C GLU A 93 9.16 -2.45 -1.92
N ASP A 94 9.43 -2.02 -0.70
CA ASP A 94 10.73 -1.44 -0.30
C ASP A 94 11.07 -1.83 1.15
N SER A 95 10.87 -3.10 1.50
CA SER A 95 11.16 -3.62 2.84
C SER A 95 12.65 -3.50 3.11
N LYS A 96 13.04 -2.41 3.79
CA LYS A 96 14.41 -2.15 4.21
C LYS A 96 14.50 -2.39 5.70
N LEU A 97 15.14 -3.49 6.09
CA LEU A 97 15.56 -3.66 7.47
C LEU A 97 16.72 -2.69 7.71
N LEU A 98 16.47 -1.68 8.54
CA LEU A 98 17.45 -0.62 8.81
C LEU A 98 18.38 -1.08 9.91
N ALA A 99 19.69 -1.17 9.62
CA ALA A 99 20.69 -1.17 10.69
C ALA A 99 20.63 0.16 11.44
N ASN A 100 20.86 0.11 12.75
CA ASN A 100 21.03 1.30 13.53
C ASN A 100 22.34 2.00 13.14
N MET A 101 22.26 3.04 12.30
CA MET A 101 23.41 3.73 11.72
C MET A 101 23.93 4.89 12.59
N ASP A 102 23.21 5.31 13.63
CA ASP A 102 23.65 6.39 14.52
C ASP A 102 24.42 5.82 15.72
N VAL A 103 25.76 5.81 15.60
CA VAL A 103 26.73 5.37 16.64
C VAL A 103 26.49 6.05 17.99
N LYS A 104 25.93 7.27 18.00
CA LYS A 104 25.97 8.13 19.17
C LYS A 104 24.72 8.08 20.04
N LYS A 105 23.57 7.64 19.51
CA LYS A 105 22.31 7.63 20.28
C LYS A 105 21.94 6.24 20.80
N ASP A 106 21.90 5.23 19.93
CA ASP A 106 21.18 3.98 20.23
C ASP A 106 21.97 2.69 19.87
N SER A 107 23.22 2.78 19.40
CA SER A 107 24.04 1.64 18.95
C SER A 107 25.10 1.20 19.97
N TYR A 108 24.66 0.78 21.16
CA TYR A 108 25.53 0.43 22.30
C TYR A 108 26.36 -0.85 22.18
N PHE A 109 26.12 -1.72 21.21
CA PHE A 109 26.84 -2.98 20.98
C PHE A 109 27.35 -3.06 19.54
N GLY A 110 27.17 -1.98 18.79
CA GLY A 110 27.61 -1.88 17.42
C GLY A 110 26.51 -1.54 16.43
N PHE A 111 26.90 -1.40 15.17
CA PHE A 111 25.91 -1.28 14.10
C PHE A 111 25.28 -2.64 13.83
N GLY A 112 24.03 -2.66 13.39
CA GLY A 112 23.32 -3.89 13.08
C GLY A 112 21.85 -3.76 13.42
N VAL A 113 21.14 -4.88 13.35
CA VAL A 113 19.74 -4.95 13.76
C VAL A 113 19.69 -5.51 15.16
N TYR A 114 19.19 -4.70 16.08
CA TYR A 114 18.99 -5.07 17.47
C TYR A 114 17.74 -5.92 17.59
N ALA A 115 17.85 -7.04 18.26
CA ALA A 115 16.72 -7.92 18.50
C ALA A 115 16.84 -8.59 19.86
N THR A 116 15.79 -9.31 20.25
CA THR A 116 15.71 -10.05 21.50
C THR A 116 15.20 -11.46 21.19
N VAL A 117 15.52 -12.46 22.00
CA VAL A 117 14.91 -13.79 21.85
C VAL A 117 13.44 -13.78 22.28
N LYS A 118 13.08 -12.92 23.24
CA LYS A 118 11.73 -12.84 23.79
C LYS A 118 10.71 -12.19 22.86
N ALA A 119 9.64 -12.93 22.54
CA ALA A 119 8.46 -12.46 21.85
C ALA A 119 7.59 -11.53 22.74
N PRO A 120 6.61 -10.79 22.18
CA PRO A 120 5.84 -9.82 22.95
C PRO A 120 5.07 -10.35 24.17
N HIS A 121 4.76 -11.65 24.21
CA HIS A 121 4.03 -12.29 25.30
C HIS A 121 4.93 -12.78 26.44
N GLU A 122 6.24 -12.82 26.24
CA GLU A 122 7.23 -13.22 27.26
C GLU A 122 7.64 -12.03 28.14
N TRP A 123 7.33 -10.81 27.71
CA TRP A 123 7.55 -9.57 28.46
C TRP A 123 6.38 -9.24 29.39
N ASN A 124 6.62 -8.63 30.54
CA ASN A 124 5.57 -8.13 31.44
C ASN A 124 4.89 -6.88 30.89
N SER A 125 5.66 -5.98 30.27
CA SER A 125 5.17 -4.70 29.73
C SER A 125 6.05 -4.16 28.58
N LYS A 126 5.56 -3.15 27.86
CA LYS A 126 6.40 -2.39 26.90
C LYS A 126 7.56 -1.66 27.57
N ASP A 127 7.40 -1.30 28.84
CA ASP A 127 8.42 -0.58 29.61
C ASP A 127 9.62 -1.50 29.87
N GLU A 128 9.37 -2.78 30.14
CA GLU A 128 10.40 -3.80 30.28
C GLU A 128 11.19 -3.98 28.98
N VAL A 129 10.51 -4.06 27.82
CA VAL A 129 11.17 -4.11 26.51
C VAL A 129 12.03 -2.86 26.26
N ARG A 130 11.53 -1.67 26.65
CA ARG A 130 12.30 -0.42 26.50
C ARG A 130 13.54 -0.42 27.37
N LEU A 131 13.41 -0.85 28.63
CA LEU A 131 14.52 -0.96 29.55
C LEU A 131 15.57 -1.97 29.03
N ASN A 132 15.12 -3.09 28.49
CA ASN A 132 15.97 -4.09 27.87
C ASN A 132 16.75 -3.54 26.67
N ASN A 133 16.09 -2.82 25.77
CA ASN A 133 16.71 -2.37 24.51
C ASN A 133 17.54 -1.09 24.68
N TYR A 134 17.16 -0.20 25.60
CA TYR A 134 17.68 1.16 25.71
C TYR A 134 18.24 1.48 27.11
N TYR A 135 18.86 0.50 27.78
CA TYR A 135 19.54 0.74 29.05
C TYR A 135 20.61 1.85 28.88
N PRO A 136 20.56 2.94 29.66
CA PRO A 136 21.37 4.13 29.39
C PRO A 136 22.85 3.92 29.68
N THR A 137 23.67 4.77 29.07
CA THR A 137 25.07 4.95 29.47
C THR A 137 25.18 5.79 30.74
N ALA A 138 26.27 5.66 31.49
CA ALA A 138 26.45 6.45 32.71
C ALA A 138 26.43 7.96 32.41
N GLU A 139 27.05 8.37 31.30
CA GLU A 139 27.08 9.77 30.85
C GLU A 139 25.67 10.31 30.52
N ASN A 140 24.88 9.58 29.73
CA ASN A 140 23.54 10.02 29.33
C ASN A 140 22.57 10.02 30.52
N PHE A 141 22.71 9.05 31.42
CA PHE A 141 21.91 8.97 32.62
C PHE A 141 22.21 10.11 33.60
N GLN A 142 23.49 10.34 33.90
CA GLN A 142 23.93 11.44 34.78
C GLN A 142 23.48 12.79 34.24
N ARG A 143 23.57 13.02 32.92
CA ARG A 143 23.09 14.26 32.28
C ARG A 143 21.58 14.46 32.43
N SER A 144 20.79 13.39 32.42
CA SER A 144 19.33 13.48 32.44
C SER A 144 18.73 13.46 33.84
N LYS A 145 19.29 12.68 34.77
CA LYS A 145 18.74 12.48 36.11
C LYS A 145 19.56 13.14 37.21
N SER A 146 20.74 13.68 36.88
CA SER A 146 21.65 14.32 37.84
C SER A 146 22.07 13.42 39.01
N ILE A 147 21.98 12.10 38.82
CA ILE A 147 22.41 11.05 39.75
C ILE A 147 23.20 9.99 38.98
N GLU A 148 24.07 9.28 39.68
CA GLU A 148 24.89 8.22 39.07
C GLU A 148 24.00 7.05 38.62
N LEU A 149 24.40 6.43 37.52
CA LEU A 149 23.73 5.24 37.02
C LEU A 149 23.93 4.10 38.03
N PRO A 150 22.86 3.41 38.47
CA PRO A 150 23.00 2.23 39.31
C PRO A 150 23.92 1.19 38.66
N GLY A 151 24.71 0.50 39.48
CA GLY A 151 25.67 -0.51 39.01
C GLY A 151 24.99 -1.66 38.26
N HIS A 152 25.81 -2.42 37.51
CA HIS A 152 25.37 -3.57 36.71
C HIS A 152 24.66 -4.69 37.49
N ASP A 153 24.85 -4.76 38.81
CA ASP A 153 24.21 -5.75 39.69
C ASP A 153 22.74 -5.41 40.05
N ILE A 154 22.20 -4.30 39.52
CA ILE A 154 20.81 -3.90 39.75
C ILE A 154 19.83 -4.97 39.24
N SER A 155 18.84 -5.32 40.07
CA SER A 155 17.77 -6.23 39.66
C SER A 155 16.88 -5.60 38.59
N LEU A 156 16.21 -6.43 37.78
CA LEU A 156 15.30 -5.94 36.74
C LEU A 156 14.16 -5.10 37.35
N ASP A 157 13.59 -5.55 38.47
CA ASP A 157 12.47 -4.87 39.12
C ASP A 157 12.90 -3.51 39.69
N ASP A 158 14.06 -3.44 40.35
CA ASP A 158 14.60 -2.18 40.88
C ASP A 158 14.93 -1.19 39.74
N ALA A 159 15.50 -1.69 38.64
CA ALA A 159 15.78 -0.86 37.47
C ALA A 159 14.49 -0.33 36.85
N LEU A 160 13.45 -1.16 36.74
CA LEU A 160 12.18 -0.80 36.10
C LEU A 160 11.32 0.15 36.95
N GLN A 161 11.33 -0.01 38.28
CA GLN A 161 10.57 0.83 39.21
C GLN A 161 11.33 2.09 39.64
N GLY A 162 12.66 2.11 39.48
CA GLY A 162 13.51 3.22 39.85
C GLY A 162 13.77 4.25 38.74
N ALA A 163 14.77 5.10 38.98
CA ALA A 163 15.11 6.22 38.10
C ALA A 163 15.54 5.81 36.67
N VAL A 164 16.05 4.59 36.49
CA VAL A 164 16.40 4.03 35.17
C VAL A 164 15.14 3.76 34.36
N GLY A 165 14.12 3.15 34.97
CA GLY A 165 12.80 2.94 34.38
C GLY A 165 12.16 4.26 33.96
N ASP A 166 12.19 5.27 34.82
CA ASP A 166 11.68 6.60 34.50
C ASP A 166 12.45 7.26 33.33
N TYR A 167 13.77 7.08 33.29
CA TYR A 167 14.59 7.56 32.18
C TYR A 167 14.16 6.96 30.85
N VAL A 168 14.00 5.63 30.77
CA VAL A 168 13.67 4.98 29.49
C VAL A 168 12.25 5.26 29.04
N LYS A 169 11.30 5.39 29.98
CA LYS A 169 9.91 5.78 29.66
C LYS A 169 9.84 7.19 29.06
N GLN A 170 10.64 8.11 29.59
CA GLN A 170 10.68 9.51 29.13
C GLN A 170 11.38 9.65 27.77
N ASN A 171 12.51 8.98 27.56
CA ASN A 171 13.37 9.22 26.41
C ASN A 171 13.08 8.33 25.20
N TYR A 172 12.43 7.17 25.40
CA TYR A 172 12.23 6.16 24.35
C TYR A 172 10.76 5.81 24.11
N GLN A 173 9.84 6.73 24.42
CA GLN A 173 8.41 6.52 24.18
C GLN A 173 8.13 6.10 22.72
N GLY A 174 7.28 5.08 22.56
CA GLY A 174 6.87 4.56 21.25
C GLY A 174 7.88 3.64 20.54
N LYS A 175 9.14 3.57 21.00
CA LYS A 175 10.19 2.75 20.38
C LYS A 175 9.99 1.23 20.47
N THR A 176 8.97 0.79 21.21
CA THR A 176 8.61 -0.63 21.39
C THR A 176 7.13 -0.88 21.11
N ASP A 177 6.49 -0.02 20.32
CA ASP A 177 5.08 -0.18 19.96
C ASP A 177 4.86 -1.31 18.97
N CYS A 178 5.87 -1.62 18.16
CA CYS A 178 5.81 -2.63 17.13
C CYS A 178 6.92 -3.67 17.28
N CYS A 179 6.67 -4.85 16.71
CA CYS A 179 7.55 -6.01 16.76
C CYS A 179 7.58 -6.72 15.41
N ILE A 180 8.77 -7.10 14.95
CA ILE A 180 9.02 -7.78 13.69
C ILE A 180 9.81 -9.06 13.97
N PRO A 181 9.24 -10.24 13.70
CA PRO A 181 9.98 -11.51 13.78
C PRO A 181 11.05 -11.59 12.69
N LEU A 182 12.21 -12.12 13.04
CA LEU A 182 13.35 -12.32 12.16
C LEU A 182 13.79 -13.78 12.26
N ILE A 183 13.90 -14.48 11.12
CA ILE A 183 14.51 -15.82 11.09
C ILE A 183 16.00 -15.63 10.86
N VAL A 184 16.80 -16.12 11.80
CA VAL A 184 18.24 -15.88 11.87
C VAL A 184 19.03 -17.18 11.96
N ASP A 185 20.26 -17.12 11.46
CA ASP A 185 21.26 -18.17 11.58
C ASP A 185 22.29 -17.76 12.66
N LYS A 186 22.84 -18.74 13.36
CA LYS A 186 23.77 -18.53 14.49
C LYS A 186 25.08 -17.84 14.09
N GLN A 187 25.48 -17.89 12.82
CA GLN A 187 26.71 -17.25 12.33
C GLN A 187 26.55 -15.74 12.15
N VAL A 188 25.32 -15.25 11.99
CA VAL A 188 25.04 -13.83 11.72
C VAL A 188 24.46 -13.09 12.92
N ALA A 189 24.06 -13.78 13.99
CA ALA A 189 23.49 -13.19 15.18
C ALA A 189 24.34 -13.51 16.41
N LYS A 190 24.69 -12.47 17.19
CA LYS A 190 25.50 -12.62 18.41
C LYS A 190 24.72 -12.15 19.62
N ASN A 191 24.74 -12.94 20.70
CA ASN A 191 24.23 -12.49 21.99
C ASN A 191 25.25 -11.54 22.63
N ALA A 192 24.93 -10.26 22.74
CA ALA A 192 25.86 -9.23 23.21
C ALA A 192 26.27 -9.42 24.68
N MET A 193 25.51 -10.20 25.45
CA MET A 193 25.81 -10.48 26.85
C MET A 193 26.78 -11.65 27.03
N GLU A 194 26.82 -12.58 26.08
CA GLU A 194 27.60 -13.83 26.16
C GLU A 194 28.79 -13.83 25.20
N GLU A 195 28.69 -13.11 24.09
CA GLU A 195 29.64 -13.14 22.99
C GLU A 195 30.24 -11.75 22.72
N VAL A 196 31.49 -11.75 22.26
CA VAL A 196 32.15 -10.51 21.83
C VAL A 196 31.61 -10.11 20.45
N THR A 197 30.89 -8.99 20.40
CA THR A 197 30.56 -8.31 19.14
C THR A 197 31.85 -7.74 18.53
N ASP A 198 32.25 -8.21 17.36
CA ASP A 198 33.55 -7.93 16.74
C ASP A 198 33.42 -7.17 15.40
N GLY A 199 34.55 -7.01 14.70
CA GLY A 199 34.57 -6.44 13.36
C GLY A 199 34.06 -5.01 13.25
N ALA A 200 33.35 -4.74 12.15
CA ALA A 200 32.70 -3.46 11.87
C ALA A 200 31.53 -3.16 12.82
N LEU A 201 30.92 -4.19 13.43
CA LEU A 201 29.84 -4.03 14.41
C LEU A 201 30.37 -3.16 15.57
N MET A 202 31.50 -3.53 16.19
CA MET A 202 32.08 -2.79 17.32
C MET A 202 33.47 -2.20 16.96
N PRO A 203 33.54 -0.97 16.44
CA PRO A 203 34.78 -0.42 15.86
C PRO A 203 35.90 -0.19 16.90
N ASN A 204 35.55 0.06 18.17
CA ASN A 204 36.55 0.26 19.22
C ASN A 204 37.10 -1.07 19.76
N ARG A 205 38.20 -1.55 19.17
CA ARG A 205 38.85 -2.82 19.55
C ARG A 205 39.18 -2.95 21.04
N ARG A 206 39.52 -1.85 21.72
CA ARG A 206 39.91 -1.87 23.15
C ARG A 206 38.74 -2.10 24.10
N LYS A 207 37.50 -1.96 23.62
CA LYS A 207 36.27 -2.05 24.41
C LYS A 207 35.45 -3.31 24.12
N ARG A 208 35.97 -4.22 23.28
CA ARG A 208 35.30 -5.46 22.87
C ARG A 208 35.34 -6.52 23.96
N LEU A 209 34.30 -6.57 24.78
CA LEU A 209 34.11 -7.57 25.82
C LEU A 209 32.63 -7.94 25.88
N ALA A 210 32.33 -9.22 26.06
CA ALA A 210 30.96 -9.70 26.26
C ALA A 210 30.34 -9.01 27.49
N GLY A 211 29.04 -8.68 27.39
CA GLY A 211 28.31 -7.99 28.45
C GLY A 211 28.72 -6.52 28.66
N ARG A 212 29.49 -5.93 27.73
CA ARG A 212 29.87 -4.51 27.78
C ARG A 212 29.42 -3.75 26.55
N ASN A 213 28.99 -2.51 26.76
CA ASN A 213 28.64 -1.63 25.65
C ASN A 213 29.89 -1.07 24.93
N CYS A 214 29.69 -0.30 23.85
CA CYS A 214 30.72 0.32 23.03
C CYS A 214 31.53 1.38 23.78
N PHE A 215 31.09 1.77 24.98
CA PHE A 215 31.81 2.63 25.91
C PHE A 215 32.65 1.85 26.93
N GLY A 216 32.53 0.52 26.99
CA GLY A 216 33.25 -0.36 27.91
C GLY A 216 32.55 -0.52 29.26
N GLU A 217 31.32 -0.01 29.39
CA GLU A 217 30.51 -0.10 30.60
C GLU A 217 29.86 -1.48 30.70
N VAL A 218 29.96 -2.10 31.88
CA VAL A 218 29.31 -3.39 32.18
C VAL A 218 27.81 -3.21 32.17
N GLN A 219 27.11 -4.11 31.48
CA GLN A 219 25.66 -4.08 31.32
C GLN A 219 25.01 -5.08 32.28
N PRO A 220 23.77 -4.83 32.74
CA PRO A 220 23.06 -5.78 33.60
C PRO A 220 22.87 -7.14 32.93
N SER A 221 23.07 -8.22 33.69
CA SER A 221 23.06 -9.60 33.17
C SER A 221 21.68 -10.08 32.71
N TRP A 222 20.60 -9.45 33.17
CA TRP A 222 19.23 -9.78 32.77
C TRP A 222 18.85 -9.27 31.37
N ARG A 223 19.71 -8.48 30.72
CA ARG A 223 19.44 -7.97 29.37
C ARG A 223 19.48 -9.11 28.34
N ASP A 224 18.52 -9.10 27.43
CA ASP A 224 18.43 -9.96 26.25
C ASP A 224 18.65 -9.10 25.01
N VAL A 225 19.91 -8.99 24.57
CA VAL A 225 20.29 -8.13 23.45
C VAL A 225 21.09 -8.93 22.44
N TRP A 226 20.50 -9.09 21.27
CA TRP A 226 21.12 -9.71 20.12
C TRP A 226 21.45 -8.67 19.08
N LEU A 227 22.63 -8.81 18.48
CA LEU A 227 23.06 -8.01 17.36
C LEU A 227 23.15 -8.89 16.11
N ILE A 228 22.30 -8.59 15.14
CA ILE A 228 22.29 -9.27 13.85
C ILE A 228 23.15 -8.48 12.87
N SER A 229 24.20 -9.13 12.37
CA SER A 229 25.14 -8.59 11.39
C SER A 229 24.48 -8.49 10.02
N ILE A 230 24.49 -7.28 9.46
CA ILE A 230 24.00 -7.04 8.11
C ILE A 230 25.09 -6.51 7.17
N TYR A 231 26.37 -6.80 7.41
CA TYR A 231 27.48 -6.43 6.51
C TYR A 231 27.63 -7.37 5.31
N ASN A 232 28.12 -6.87 4.16
CA ASN A 232 28.50 -7.73 3.03
C ASN A 232 29.90 -8.37 3.26
N GLN A 233 30.35 -9.22 2.34
CA GLN A 233 31.69 -9.85 2.39
C GLN A 233 32.83 -8.81 2.41
N SER A 234 32.57 -7.57 1.95
CA SER A 234 33.50 -6.44 1.96
C SER A 234 33.46 -5.59 3.24
N GLN A 235 32.65 -5.98 4.24
CA GLN A 235 32.42 -5.23 5.49
C GLN A 235 31.77 -3.85 5.34
N ASP A 236 31.18 -3.53 4.18
CA ASP A 236 30.40 -2.32 4.00
C ASP A 236 29.03 -2.45 4.66
N ILE A 237 28.55 -1.35 5.25
CA ILE A 237 27.17 -1.26 5.77
C ILE A 237 26.23 -1.36 4.57
N THR A 238 25.74 -2.56 4.30
CA THR A 238 24.59 -2.71 3.43
C THR A 238 23.34 -2.45 4.28
N THR A 239 22.51 -1.46 3.91
CA THR A 239 21.06 -1.71 4.03
C THR A 239 20.84 -3.06 3.36
N LEU A 240 20.13 -4.03 3.96
CA LEU A 240 19.88 -5.31 3.27
C LEU A 240 19.40 -4.99 1.83
N GLU A 241 20.28 -5.11 0.84
CA GLU A 241 19.97 -4.88 -0.58
C GLU A 241 19.00 -5.97 -1.08
N ASN A 242 18.72 -6.97 -0.24
CA ASN A 242 17.76 -8.04 -0.42
C ASN A 242 16.31 -7.62 -0.08
N ALA A 243 15.94 -6.34 -0.27
CA ALA A 243 14.54 -5.93 -0.23
C ALA A 243 13.71 -6.82 -1.17
N GLN A 244 14.28 -7.21 -2.33
CA GLN A 244 13.66 -8.12 -3.29
C GLN A 244 13.43 -9.56 -2.78
N GLN A 245 14.39 -10.18 -2.10
CA GLN A 245 14.23 -11.54 -1.58
C GLN A 245 13.31 -11.59 -0.35
N SER A 246 13.31 -10.54 0.48
CA SER A 246 12.45 -10.46 1.67
C SER A 246 10.97 -10.44 1.30
N TRP A 247 10.57 -9.66 0.30
CA TRP A 247 9.16 -9.65 -0.13
C TRP A 247 8.78 -10.89 -0.95
N LEU A 248 9.69 -11.44 -1.78
CA LEU A 248 9.42 -12.68 -2.53
C LEU A 248 9.08 -13.84 -1.59
N GLY A 249 9.84 -14.01 -0.50
CA GLY A 249 9.55 -15.01 0.52
C GLY A 249 8.19 -14.77 1.20
N ILE A 250 7.85 -13.52 1.51
CA ILE A 250 6.53 -13.18 2.07
C ILE A 250 5.40 -13.48 1.08
N VAL A 251 5.60 -13.20 -0.21
CA VAL A 251 4.63 -13.52 -1.27
C VAL A 251 4.44 -15.03 -1.40
N GLU A 252 5.49 -15.83 -1.30
CA GLU A 252 5.35 -17.30 -1.28
C GLU A 252 4.53 -17.79 -0.06
N ILE A 253 4.72 -17.18 1.11
CA ILE A 253 3.89 -17.49 2.29
C ILE A 253 2.44 -17.07 2.06
N LEU A 254 2.21 -15.92 1.42
CA LEU A 254 0.86 -15.46 1.05
C LEU A 254 0.18 -16.39 0.04
N GLU A 255 0.89 -16.84 -0.98
CA GLU A 255 0.39 -17.82 -1.97
C GLU A 255 -0.05 -19.12 -1.31
N LYS A 256 0.73 -19.61 -0.34
CA LYS A 256 0.36 -20.80 0.45
C LYS A 256 -0.82 -20.54 1.39
N ARG A 257 -0.90 -19.34 1.98
CA ARG A 257 -2.05 -18.95 2.83
C ARG A 257 -3.35 -18.95 2.03
N LEU A 258 -3.33 -18.45 0.79
CA LEU A 258 -4.51 -18.43 -0.09
C LEU A 258 -5.16 -19.79 -0.26
N GLU A 259 -4.39 -20.90 -0.18
CA GLU A 259 -4.93 -22.26 -0.30
C GLU A 259 -5.88 -22.66 0.85
N SER A 260 -5.88 -21.92 1.96
CA SER A 260 -6.63 -22.31 3.17
C SER A 260 -7.30 -21.17 3.93
N ASP A 261 -7.24 -19.93 3.42
CA ASP A 261 -7.53 -18.73 4.21
C ASP A 261 -8.30 -17.65 3.42
N GLN A 262 -9.62 -17.61 3.64
CA GLN A 262 -10.54 -16.69 2.97
C GLN A 262 -10.22 -15.21 3.25
N ASP A 263 -9.74 -14.88 4.44
CA ASP A 263 -9.41 -13.48 4.79
C ASP A 263 -8.25 -12.96 3.94
N VAL A 264 -7.29 -13.83 3.56
CA VAL A 264 -6.19 -13.44 2.65
C VAL A 264 -6.72 -13.23 1.24
N GLU A 265 -7.62 -14.08 0.79
CA GLU A 265 -8.27 -13.94 -0.51
C GLU A 265 -9.02 -12.62 -0.63
N ASP A 266 -9.82 -12.26 0.39
CA ASP A 266 -10.53 -10.99 0.44
C ASP A 266 -9.56 -9.81 0.48
N TYR A 267 -8.47 -9.90 1.25
CA TYR A 267 -7.45 -8.85 1.25
C TYR A 267 -6.77 -8.69 -0.10
N VAL A 268 -6.44 -9.79 -0.80
CA VAL A 268 -5.88 -9.75 -2.16
C VAL A 268 -6.85 -9.07 -3.13
N LYS A 269 -8.14 -9.39 -3.05
CA LYS A 269 -9.15 -8.79 -3.95
C LYS A 269 -9.41 -7.32 -3.66
N TYR A 270 -9.50 -6.93 -2.40
CA TYR A 270 -10.05 -5.61 -2.02
C TYR A 270 -9.04 -4.67 -1.35
N GLY A 271 -8.07 -5.22 -0.61
CA GLY A 271 -7.18 -4.46 0.28
C GLY A 271 -5.80 -4.11 -0.31
N MET A 272 -5.32 -4.83 -1.33
CA MET A 272 -3.94 -4.67 -1.86
C MET A 272 -3.76 -3.61 -2.95
N GLN A 273 -4.61 -2.58 -3.00
CA GLN A 273 -4.59 -1.57 -4.07
C GLN A 273 -3.27 -0.78 -4.16
N ASN A 274 -2.55 -0.66 -3.05
CA ASN A 274 -1.26 0.05 -2.98
C ASN A 274 -0.06 -0.82 -3.38
N TYR A 275 -0.27 -2.08 -3.76
CA TYR A 275 0.79 -3.04 -4.11
C TYR A 275 0.50 -3.74 -5.44
N PRO A 276 0.38 -3.00 -6.56
CA PRO A 276 -0.21 -3.50 -7.81
C PRO A 276 0.52 -4.71 -8.39
N GLN A 277 1.85 -4.77 -8.31
CA GLN A 277 2.61 -5.90 -8.85
C GLN A 277 2.42 -7.17 -8.03
N ILE A 278 2.36 -7.05 -6.70
CA ILE A 278 2.13 -8.17 -5.79
C ILE A 278 0.69 -8.64 -5.91
N GLN A 279 -0.26 -7.70 -5.91
CA GLN A 279 -1.68 -8.00 -6.09
C GLN A 279 -1.91 -8.75 -7.40
N LYS A 280 -1.28 -8.33 -8.51
CA LYS A 280 -1.36 -9.01 -9.81
C LYS A 280 -0.94 -10.48 -9.71
N ARG A 281 0.23 -10.77 -9.10
CA ARG A 281 0.71 -12.15 -8.90
C ARG A 281 -0.26 -12.97 -8.05
N LEU A 282 -0.73 -12.42 -6.93
CA LEU A 282 -1.66 -13.11 -6.03
C LEU A 282 -3.04 -13.33 -6.67
N LEU A 283 -3.54 -12.40 -7.50
CA LEU A 283 -4.78 -12.57 -8.25
C LEU A 283 -4.70 -13.72 -9.26
N VAL A 284 -3.54 -13.95 -9.90
CA VAL A 284 -3.33 -15.14 -10.74
C VAL A 284 -3.46 -16.41 -9.89
N LYS A 285 -2.86 -16.43 -8.70
CA LYS A 285 -2.98 -17.58 -7.78
C LYS A 285 -4.42 -17.79 -7.30
N VAL A 286 -5.16 -16.72 -7.02
CA VAL A 286 -6.60 -16.80 -6.67
C VAL A 286 -7.40 -17.44 -7.80
N ILE A 287 -7.14 -17.07 -9.06
CA ILE A 287 -7.83 -17.66 -10.22
C ILE A 287 -7.44 -19.14 -10.41
N GLU A 288 -6.17 -19.49 -10.19
CA GLU A 288 -5.71 -20.88 -10.25
C GLU A 288 -6.44 -21.76 -9.22
N LEU A 289 -6.62 -21.25 -7.99
CA LEU A 289 -7.30 -21.94 -6.89
C LEU A 289 -8.83 -21.95 -7.05
N ASN A 290 -9.41 -20.86 -7.57
CA ASN A 290 -10.82 -20.69 -7.82
C ASN A 290 -11.06 -20.12 -9.23
N PRO A 291 -11.13 -20.97 -10.26
CA PRO A 291 -11.31 -20.54 -11.67
C PRO A 291 -12.69 -19.96 -11.99
N THR A 292 -13.58 -19.89 -10.99
CA THR A 292 -14.92 -19.30 -11.12
C THR A 292 -15.04 -17.93 -10.48
N ASP A 293 -13.95 -17.38 -9.94
CA ASP A 293 -13.97 -16.10 -9.24
C ASP A 293 -13.99 -14.90 -10.20
N ALA A 294 -15.19 -14.44 -10.55
CA ALA A 294 -15.39 -13.31 -11.45
C ALA A 294 -14.69 -12.02 -10.99
N LEU A 295 -14.62 -11.75 -9.68
CA LEU A 295 -13.99 -10.55 -9.16
C LEU A 295 -12.47 -10.59 -9.29
N ALA A 296 -11.84 -11.75 -9.10
CA ALA A 296 -10.41 -11.92 -9.33
C ALA A 296 -10.05 -11.65 -10.80
N TYR A 297 -10.83 -12.15 -11.76
CA TYR A 297 -10.66 -11.84 -13.18
C TYR A 297 -10.80 -10.34 -13.47
N ASN A 298 -11.86 -9.70 -12.96
CA ASN A 298 -12.05 -8.26 -13.13
C ASN A 298 -10.88 -7.45 -12.54
N ASN A 299 -10.47 -7.77 -11.32
CA ASN A 299 -9.41 -7.03 -10.64
C ASN A 299 -8.05 -7.26 -11.32
N LEU A 300 -7.79 -8.48 -11.83
CA LEU A 300 -6.59 -8.75 -12.61
C LEU A 300 -6.57 -7.93 -13.91
N GLY A 301 -7.71 -7.87 -14.62
CA GLY A 301 -7.85 -7.07 -15.83
C GLY A 301 -7.60 -5.58 -15.60
N ALA A 302 -8.00 -5.05 -14.44
CA ALA A 302 -7.79 -3.66 -14.06
C ALA A 302 -6.31 -3.32 -13.79
N GLN A 303 -5.50 -4.32 -13.42
CA GLN A 303 -4.06 -4.18 -13.15
C GLN A 303 -3.18 -4.28 -14.41
N LEU A 304 -3.74 -4.70 -15.55
CA LEU A 304 -2.99 -4.82 -16.81
C LEU A 304 -2.99 -3.51 -17.58
N SER A 305 -1.81 -3.11 -18.08
CA SER A 305 -1.74 -2.03 -19.06
C SER A 305 -2.34 -2.47 -20.41
N ARG A 306 -2.76 -1.50 -21.25
CA ARG A 306 -3.48 -1.79 -22.53
C ARG A 306 -2.78 -2.79 -23.46
N LYS A 307 -1.44 -2.84 -23.45
CA LYS A 307 -0.65 -3.71 -24.34
C LYS A 307 -0.17 -5.00 -23.66
N GLU A 308 -0.27 -5.06 -22.34
CA GLU A 308 0.18 -6.19 -21.54
C GLU A 308 -0.68 -7.43 -21.77
N LYS A 309 -0.06 -8.59 -21.60
CA LYS A 309 -0.71 -9.90 -21.56
C LYS A 309 -0.21 -10.62 -20.32
N ILE A 310 -1.05 -11.46 -19.76
CA ILE A 310 -0.70 -12.32 -18.63
C ILE A 310 -1.16 -13.76 -18.91
N LEU A 311 -0.39 -14.73 -18.42
CA LEU A 311 -0.76 -16.13 -18.48
C LEU A 311 -1.66 -16.46 -17.30
N VAL A 312 -2.85 -17.01 -17.56
CA VAL A 312 -3.79 -17.44 -16.53
C VAL A 312 -4.04 -18.94 -16.69
N TRP A 313 -4.07 -19.65 -15.56
CA TRP A 313 -4.36 -21.07 -15.49
C TRP A 313 -5.82 -21.29 -15.12
N ARG A 314 -6.52 -22.11 -15.89
CA ARG A 314 -7.94 -22.42 -15.67
C ARG A 314 -8.21 -23.84 -16.10
N ASN A 315 -8.85 -24.63 -15.24
CA ASN A 315 -9.28 -26.00 -15.54
C ASN A 315 -8.17 -26.89 -16.13
N GLY A 316 -6.91 -26.70 -15.70
CA GLY A 316 -5.75 -27.46 -16.18
C GLY A 316 -5.10 -26.93 -17.46
N GLU A 317 -5.61 -25.84 -18.05
CA GLU A 317 -5.04 -25.21 -19.24
C GLU A 317 -4.54 -23.79 -18.96
N SER A 318 -3.48 -23.38 -19.65
CA SER A 318 -2.94 -22.02 -19.57
C SER A 318 -3.30 -21.20 -20.82
N LYS A 319 -3.78 -19.97 -20.66
CA LYS A 319 -4.11 -19.07 -21.77
C LYS A 319 -3.58 -17.67 -21.53
N TRP A 320 -3.00 -17.06 -22.56
CA TRP A 320 -2.65 -15.65 -22.56
C TRP A 320 -3.92 -14.79 -22.64
N ALA A 321 -4.09 -13.89 -21.69
CA ALA A 321 -5.23 -12.98 -21.61
C ALA A 321 -4.77 -11.52 -21.56
N ARG A 322 -5.55 -10.64 -22.20
CA ARG A 322 -5.49 -9.18 -22.02
C ARG A 322 -6.62 -8.73 -21.10
N ASN A 323 -6.61 -7.47 -20.69
CA ASN A 323 -7.66 -6.88 -19.85
C ASN A 323 -9.09 -7.16 -20.37
N ARG A 324 -9.34 -7.00 -21.68
CA ARG A 324 -10.64 -7.27 -22.31
C ARG A 324 -11.08 -8.72 -22.14
N ASP A 325 -10.16 -9.67 -22.31
CA ASP A 325 -10.46 -11.09 -22.20
C ASP A 325 -10.84 -11.44 -20.75
N LEU A 326 -10.13 -10.86 -19.77
CA LEU A 326 -10.42 -11.04 -18.34
C LEU A 326 -11.76 -10.44 -17.93
N TYR A 327 -12.12 -9.25 -18.43
CA TYR A 327 -13.44 -8.66 -18.14
C TYR A 327 -14.59 -9.46 -18.76
N LYS A 328 -14.38 -9.98 -19.99
CA LYS A 328 -15.33 -10.89 -20.62
C LYS A 328 -15.54 -12.14 -19.75
N GLU A 329 -14.44 -12.78 -19.35
CA GLU A 329 -14.48 -13.98 -18.51
C GLU A 329 -15.21 -13.73 -17.19
N ALA A 330 -14.95 -12.59 -16.53
CA ALA A 330 -15.62 -12.19 -15.30
C ALA A 330 -17.15 -12.10 -15.46
N ILE A 331 -17.64 -11.55 -16.58
CA ILE A 331 -19.07 -11.43 -16.86
C ILE A 331 -19.70 -12.79 -17.18
N GLU A 332 -18.99 -13.64 -17.92
CA GLU A 332 -19.47 -14.97 -18.31
C GLU A 332 -19.53 -15.93 -17.11
N LEU A 333 -18.64 -15.74 -16.13
CA LEU A 333 -18.68 -16.43 -14.83
C LEU A 333 -19.79 -15.90 -13.92
N ASP A 334 -19.93 -14.57 -13.83
CA ASP A 334 -20.95 -13.90 -13.05
C ASP A 334 -21.59 -12.74 -13.83
N ASN A 335 -22.79 -13.02 -14.39
CA ASN A 335 -23.63 -12.03 -15.06
C ASN A 335 -24.01 -10.82 -14.17
N GLY A 336 -23.77 -10.87 -12.86
CA GLY A 336 -23.97 -9.78 -11.91
C GLY A 336 -22.74 -8.90 -11.66
N CYS A 337 -21.59 -9.20 -12.26
CA CYS A 337 -20.33 -8.50 -12.00
C CYS A 337 -20.29 -7.09 -12.61
N VAL A 338 -20.90 -6.12 -11.92
CA VAL A 338 -21.01 -4.70 -12.34
C VAL A 338 -19.67 -4.08 -12.74
N PRO A 339 -18.58 -4.23 -11.96
CA PRO A 339 -17.29 -3.64 -12.33
C PRO A 339 -16.77 -4.15 -13.67
N ALA A 340 -17.01 -5.42 -14.01
CA ALA A 340 -16.55 -6.03 -15.25
C ALA A 340 -17.29 -5.46 -16.47
N TYR A 341 -18.62 -5.29 -16.41
CA TYR A 341 -19.38 -4.62 -17.47
C TYR A 341 -18.85 -3.21 -17.76
N ARG A 342 -18.65 -2.42 -16.70
CA ARG A 342 -18.10 -1.06 -16.81
C ARG A 342 -16.69 -1.07 -17.40
N ASN A 343 -15.82 -1.93 -16.89
CA ASN A 343 -14.42 -1.96 -17.31
C ASN A 343 -14.28 -2.48 -18.75
N LEU A 344 -15.09 -3.48 -19.14
CA LEU A 344 -15.16 -3.97 -20.52
C LEU A 344 -15.59 -2.85 -21.48
N ALA A 345 -16.61 -2.07 -21.12
CA ALA A 345 -17.07 -0.92 -21.92
C ALA A 345 -15.95 0.11 -22.18
N LEU A 346 -15.06 0.30 -21.20
CA LEU A 346 -13.91 1.20 -21.34
C LEU A 346 -12.81 0.66 -22.27
N THR A 347 -12.78 -0.66 -22.52
CA THR A 347 -11.89 -1.25 -23.52
C THR A 347 -12.43 -1.11 -24.95
N LEU A 348 -13.74 -0.88 -25.11
CA LEU A 348 -14.36 -0.76 -26.41
C LEU A 348 -14.23 0.67 -26.98
N PRO A 349 -13.92 0.81 -28.28
CA PRO A 349 -14.03 2.08 -28.98
C PRO A 349 -15.48 2.60 -28.97
N ASN A 350 -15.63 3.91 -29.24
CA ASN A 350 -16.96 4.55 -29.32
C ASN A 350 -17.70 4.28 -30.63
N ASN A 351 -17.10 3.57 -31.59
CA ASN A 351 -17.80 3.13 -32.78
C ASN A 351 -18.81 2.01 -32.43
N HIS A 352 -19.68 1.66 -33.37
CA HIS A 352 -20.73 0.64 -33.16
C HIS A 352 -20.18 -0.80 -33.14
N LEU A 353 -18.97 -1.02 -32.62
CA LEU A 353 -18.41 -2.35 -32.47
C LEU A 353 -19.14 -3.10 -31.35
N GLU A 354 -19.61 -4.29 -31.69
CA GLU A 354 -20.26 -5.20 -30.76
C GLU A 354 -19.26 -6.22 -30.21
N ILE A 355 -19.49 -6.63 -28.97
CA ILE A 355 -18.83 -7.77 -28.36
C ILE A 355 -19.86 -8.81 -27.96
N GLU A 356 -19.61 -10.06 -28.32
CA GLU A 356 -20.43 -11.18 -27.87
C GLU A 356 -19.97 -11.66 -26.49
N LEU A 357 -20.93 -11.79 -25.57
CA LEU A 357 -20.77 -12.37 -24.24
C LEU A 357 -21.69 -13.59 -24.09
N GLN A 358 -21.16 -14.65 -23.52
CA GLN A 358 -21.91 -15.87 -23.20
C GLN A 358 -22.57 -15.72 -21.83
N LEU A 359 -23.82 -15.30 -21.83
CA LEU A 359 -24.61 -15.13 -20.61
C LEU A 359 -25.39 -16.41 -20.29
N LYS A 360 -25.87 -16.55 -19.05
CA LYS A 360 -26.83 -17.61 -18.66
C LYS A 360 -28.07 -17.72 -19.55
N GLU A 361 -28.49 -16.62 -20.16
CA GLU A 361 -29.65 -16.54 -21.07
C GLU A 361 -29.30 -16.88 -22.54
N GLY A 362 -28.00 -17.05 -22.85
CA GLY A 362 -27.48 -17.30 -24.19
C GLY A 362 -26.47 -16.25 -24.67
N ALA A 363 -25.90 -16.49 -25.85
CA ALA A 363 -24.99 -15.57 -26.51
C ALA A 363 -25.69 -14.23 -26.81
N THR A 364 -25.14 -13.13 -26.32
CA THR A 364 -25.71 -11.79 -26.49
C THR A 364 -24.64 -10.81 -26.95
N HIS A 365 -25.00 -9.95 -27.91
CA HIS A 365 -24.12 -8.92 -28.43
C HIS A 365 -24.35 -7.59 -27.69
N PHE A 366 -23.25 -6.94 -27.30
CA PHE A 366 -23.26 -5.68 -26.59
C PHE A 366 -22.41 -4.63 -27.28
N ARG A 367 -22.95 -3.42 -27.43
CA ARG A 367 -22.15 -2.22 -27.69
C ARG A 367 -21.72 -1.61 -26.36
N LYS A 368 -20.83 -0.63 -26.44
CA LYS A 368 -20.34 0.13 -25.28
C LYS A 368 -21.47 0.70 -24.40
N SER A 369 -22.48 1.31 -25.02
CA SER A 369 -23.65 1.84 -24.31
C SER A 369 -24.45 0.75 -23.60
N ASP A 370 -24.60 -0.41 -24.24
CA ASP A 370 -25.40 -1.53 -23.73
C ASP A 370 -24.74 -2.13 -22.48
N LEU A 371 -23.40 -2.25 -22.46
CA LEU A 371 -22.63 -2.67 -21.28
C LEU A 371 -22.80 -1.70 -20.10
N LEU A 372 -22.76 -0.39 -20.37
CA LEU A 372 -22.91 0.64 -19.34
C LEU A 372 -24.34 0.70 -18.79
N LEU A 373 -25.34 0.54 -19.66
CA LEU A 373 -26.75 0.39 -19.25
C LEU A 373 -26.95 -0.86 -18.40
N LYS A 374 -26.33 -1.99 -18.77
CA LYS A 374 -26.38 -3.22 -17.97
C LYS A 374 -25.75 -3.01 -16.59
N ALA A 375 -24.61 -2.32 -16.50
CA ALA A 375 -23.98 -1.97 -15.23
C ALA A 375 -24.91 -1.12 -14.33
N ILE A 376 -25.57 -0.10 -14.89
CA ILE A 376 -26.53 0.75 -14.15
C ILE A 376 -27.78 -0.03 -13.73
N LYS A 377 -28.27 -0.92 -14.60
CA LYS A 377 -29.41 -1.78 -14.28
C LYS A 377 -29.08 -2.75 -13.15
N LEU A 378 -27.85 -3.22 -13.03
CA LEU A 378 -27.43 -4.10 -11.94
C LEU A 378 -27.16 -3.30 -10.65
N ASP A 379 -26.56 -2.12 -10.76
CA ASP A 379 -26.28 -1.21 -9.64
C ASP A 379 -26.52 0.25 -10.06
N SER A 380 -27.67 0.78 -9.64
CA SER A 380 -28.06 2.17 -9.91
C SER A 380 -27.24 3.20 -9.13
N ALA A 381 -26.38 2.78 -8.19
CA ALA A 381 -25.45 3.64 -7.50
C ALA A 381 -24.07 3.76 -8.20
N CYS A 382 -23.88 3.10 -9.36
CA CYS A 382 -22.60 3.12 -10.08
C CYS A 382 -22.36 4.44 -10.83
N ALA A 383 -21.93 5.48 -10.11
CA ALA A 383 -21.66 6.83 -10.64
C ALA A 383 -20.78 6.84 -11.92
N SER A 384 -19.73 6.01 -11.91
CA SER A 384 -18.81 5.88 -13.04
C SER A 384 -19.48 5.36 -14.33
N ALA A 385 -20.52 4.53 -14.23
CA ALA A 385 -21.25 4.04 -15.39
C ALA A 385 -22.10 5.15 -16.03
N TYR A 386 -22.78 5.96 -15.22
CA TYR A 386 -23.52 7.15 -15.70
C TYR A 386 -22.60 8.13 -16.43
N ARG A 387 -21.46 8.48 -15.83
CA ARG A 387 -20.47 9.35 -16.47
C ARG A 387 -20.01 8.80 -17.82
N ASN A 388 -19.61 7.54 -17.85
CA ASN A 388 -19.12 6.93 -19.08
C ASN A 388 -20.23 6.81 -20.13
N LEU A 389 -21.48 6.60 -19.72
CA LEU A 389 -22.63 6.57 -20.63
C LEU A 389 -22.86 7.95 -21.25
N GLY A 390 -22.74 9.02 -20.45
CA GLY A 390 -22.82 10.39 -20.93
C GLY A 390 -21.81 10.67 -22.05
N LEU A 391 -20.59 10.15 -21.92
CA LEU A 391 -19.54 10.27 -22.93
C LEU A 391 -19.82 9.48 -24.22
N THR A 392 -20.73 8.50 -24.20
CA THR A 392 -21.14 7.77 -25.42
C THR A 392 -22.19 8.51 -26.25
N LEU A 393 -22.92 9.48 -25.67
CA LEU A 393 -23.97 10.19 -26.39
C LEU A 393 -23.38 11.20 -27.39
N PRO A 394 -23.89 11.25 -28.63
CA PRO A 394 -23.29 12.05 -29.70
C PRO A 394 -23.45 13.56 -29.47
N ASN A 395 -24.53 14.01 -28.84
CA ASN A 395 -24.76 15.42 -28.52
C ASN A 395 -25.60 15.61 -27.24
N ASN A 396 -25.70 16.85 -26.76
CA ASN A 396 -26.39 17.19 -25.50
C ASN A 396 -27.91 17.00 -25.55
N ARG A 397 -28.51 16.93 -26.75
CA ARG A 397 -29.97 16.73 -26.93
C ARG A 397 -30.35 15.26 -27.04
N SER A 398 -29.36 14.39 -27.26
CA SER A 398 -29.58 12.95 -27.35
C SER A 398 -30.09 12.45 -26.02
N LYS A 399 -31.15 11.64 -26.08
CA LYS A 399 -31.71 10.97 -24.92
C LYS A 399 -31.37 9.48 -24.98
N ILE A 400 -31.21 8.89 -23.82
CA ILE A 400 -31.09 7.44 -23.67
C ILE A 400 -31.99 6.98 -22.54
N GLN A 401 -32.70 5.88 -22.78
CA GLN A 401 -33.54 5.25 -21.79
C GLN A 401 -32.68 4.40 -20.86
N VAL A 402 -32.78 4.67 -19.57
CA VAL A 402 -32.09 3.93 -18.52
C VAL A 402 -33.15 3.26 -17.64
N GLN A 403 -33.07 1.95 -17.53
CA GLN A 403 -33.91 1.19 -16.59
C GLN A 403 -33.17 1.05 -15.26
N LEU A 404 -33.80 1.50 -14.17
CA LEU A 404 -33.21 1.41 -12.83
C LEU A 404 -33.71 0.17 -12.10
N ASN A 405 -32.80 -0.54 -11.42
CA ASN A 405 -33.22 -1.57 -10.46
C ASN A 405 -33.73 -0.88 -9.19
N GLY A 406 -35.04 -0.93 -9.01
CA GLY A 406 -35.78 -0.52 -7.81
C GLY A 406 -37.13 -1.27 -7.81
N LYS A 407 -37.93 -1.15 -6.75
CA LYS A 407 -39.22 -1.86 -6.61
C LYS A 407 -40.21 -1.62 -7.77
N THR A 408 -40.01 -0.56 -8.57
CA THR A 408 -40.92 -0.11 -9.62
C THR A 408 -40.43 -0.37 -11.05
N GLY A 409 -39.18 -0.79 -11.27
CA GLY A 409 -38.64 -1.05 -12.63
C GLY A 409 -38.68 0.15 -13.58
N GLU A 410 -38.61 1.37 -13.02
CA GLU A 410 -38.78 2.64 -13.74
C GLU A 410 -37.75 2.84 -14.85
N THR A 411 -38.24 3.31 -16.01
CA THR A 411 -37.42 3.72 -17.15
C THR A 411 -37.41 5.24 -17.22
N ILE A 412 -36.21 5.82 -17.21
CA ILE A 412 -36.00 7.27 -17.22
C ILE A 412 -35.22 7.68 -18.47
N ASP A 413 -35.67 8.72 -19.15
CA ASP A 413 -34.94 9.37 -20.24
C ASP A 413 -33.85 10.27 -19.66
N PHE A 414 -32.59 9.97 -19.95
CA PHE A 414 -31.46 10.82 -19.58
C PHE A 414 -30.84 11.51 -20.80
N THR A 415 -30.54 12.81 -20.67
CA THR A 415 -29.61 13.49 -21.59
C THR A 415 -28.16 13.36 -21.10
N LYS A 416 -27.18 13.75 -21.94
CA LYS A 416 -25.76 13.80 -21.53
C LYS A 416 -25.55 14.59 -20.24
N ARG A 417 -26.22 15.73 -20.10
CA ARG A 417 -26.16 16.59 -18.90
C ARG A 417 -26.74 15.87 -17.68
N ASP A 418 -27.90 15.22 -17.84
CA ASP A 418 -28.58 14.55 -16.74
C ASP A 418 -27.75 13.35 -16.24
N LEU A 419 -27.07 12.63 -17.14
CA LEU A 419 -26.13 11.56 -16.77
C LEU A 419 -24.95 12.06 -15.93
N PHE A 420 -24.37 13.22 -16.27
CA PHE A 420 -23.28 13.79 -15.47
C PHE A 420 -23.77 14.33 -14.12
N LEU A 421 -24.97 14.91 -14.06
CA LEU A 421 -25.59 15.31 -12.80
C LEU A 421 -25.82 14.10 -11.89
N GLU A 422 -26.36 13.01 -12.43
CA GLU A 422 -26.61 11.79 -11.65
C GLU A 422 -25.30 11.17 -11.15
N ALA A 423 -24.26 11.16 -11.99
CA ALA A 423 -22.93 10.74 -11.55
C ALA A 423 -22.39 11.59 -10.38
N ILE A 424 -22.57 12.92 -10.41
CA ILE A 424 -22.14 13.82 -9.32
C ILE A 424 -22.98 13.62 -8.05
N ARG A 425 -24.29 13.39 -8.20
CA ARG A 425 -25.21 13.12 -7.08
C ARG A 425 -24.78 11.87 -6.30
N LEU A 426 -24.36 10.84 -7.03
CA LEU A 426 -23.88 9.57 -6.48
C LEU A 426 -22.45 9.68 -5.92
N ASP A 427 -21.54 10.32 -6.67
CA ASP A 427 -20.13 10.55 -6.31
C ASP A 427 -19.68 11.96 -6.75
N ASN A 428 -19.58 12.87 -5.78
CA ASN A 428 -19.15 14.24 -5.99
C ASN A 428 -17.62 14.43 -5.89
N GLY A 429 -16.84 13.36 -5.76
CA GLY A 429 -15.39 13.41 -5.64
C GLY A 429 -14.64 13.34 -6.97
N HIS A 430 -15.33 13.13 -8.10
CA HIS A 430 -14.67 12.88 -9.38
C HIS A 430 -14.53 14.13 -10.26
N ALA A 431 -13.32 14.69 -10.32
CA ALA A 431 -12.98 15.90 -11.07
C ALA A 431 -13.49 15.92 -12.53
N LEU A 432 -13.26 14.85 -13.28
CA LEU A 432 -13.65 14.79 -14.70
C LEU A 432 -15.16 14.87 -14.91
N THR A 433 -15.98 14.46 -13.94
CA THR A 433 -17.44 14.56 -14.07
C THR A 433 -17.88 16.02 -14.12
N TYR A 434 -17.27 16.88 -13.28
CA TYR A 434 -17.52 18.33 -13.29
C TYR A 434 -17.05 18.97 -14.60
N LEU A 435 -15.86 18.59 -15.09
CA LEU A 435 -15.36 19.02 -16.39
C LEU A 435 -16.35 18.70 -17.51
N TYR A 436 -16.81 17.45 -17.60
CA TYR A 436 -17.73 17.05 -18.66
C TYR A 436 -19.12 17.66 -18.52
N LEU A 437 -19.60 17.90 -17.30
CA LEU A 437 -20.83 18.67 -17.08
C LEU A 437 -20.68 20.10 -17.59
N GLY A 438 -19.54 20.75 -17.33
CA GLY A 438 -19.24 22.10 -17.81
C GLY A 438 -19.22 22.18 -19.33
N LEU A 439 -18.61 21.19 -19.99
CA LEU A 439 -18.62 21.08 -21.45
C LEU A 439 -20.00 20.74 -22.03
N ALA A 440 -20.91 20.17 -21.24
CA ALA A 440 -22.28 19.87 -21.66
C ALA A 440 -23.23 21.09 -21.51
N LEU A 441 -22.80 22.19 -20.87
CA LEU A 441 -23.59 23.41 -20.79
C LEU A 441 -23.60 24.14 -22.14
N PRO A 442 -24.75 24.70 -22.57
CA PRO A 442 -24.88 25.28 -23.91
C PRO A 442 -24.12 26.60 -24.07
N ASN A 443 -23.85 27.34 -22.99
CA ASN A 443 -23.05 28.56 -22.99
C ASN A 443 -22.56 28.93 -21.58
N GLU A 444 -21.63 29.88 -21.49
CA GLU A 444 -21.02 30.32 -20.21
C GLU A 444 -22.01 30.95 -19.22
N ARG A 445 -23.10 31.54 -19.71
CA ARG A 445 -24.13 32.17 -18.87
C ARG A 445 -25.09 31.14 -18.27
N SER A 446 -25.05 29.90 -18.74
CA SER A 446 -25.90 28.83 -18.25
C SER A 446 -25.56 28.53 -16.80
N ARG A 447 -26.61 28.43 -15.98
CA ARG A 447 -26.50 27.99 -14.59
C ARG A 447 -27.19 26.66 -14.45
N ILE A 448 -26.56 25.76 -13.72
CA ILE A 448 -27.11 24.43 -13.43
C ILE A 448 -27.13 24.20 -11.94
N TRP A 449 -28.26 23.72 -11.42
CA TRP A 449 -28.36 23.31 -10.03
C TRP A 449 -27.68 21.95 -9.87
N VAL A 450 -26.73 21.85 -8.94
CA VAL A 450 -26.07 20.59 -8.59
C VAL A 450 -26.40 20.28 -7.13
N ASP A 451 -27.05 19.15 -6.92
CA ASP A 451 -27.44 18.68 -5.59
C ASP A 451 -26.26 17.98 -4.90
N LEU A 452 -25.46 18.77 -4.18
CA LEU A 452 -24.34 18.28 -3.39
C LEU A 452 -24.82 18.02 -1.97
N LYS A 453 -24.44 16.86 -1.40
CA LYS A 453 -24.86 16.42 -0.05
C LYS A 453 -24.70 17.48 1.04
N GLU A 454 -23.67 18.32 0.96
CA GLU A 454 -23.36 19.32 1.98
C GLU A 454 -23.76 20.76 1.61
N ARG A 455 -23.71 21.12 0.31
CA ARG A 455 -23.88 22.51 -0.16
C ARG A 455 -24.45 22.54 -1.59
N PRO A 456 -25.74 22.26 -1.78
CA PRO A 456 -26.33 22.34 -3.10
C PRO A 456 -26.32 23.79 -3.59
N ARG A 457 -25.92 24.01 -4.83
CA ARG A 457 -25.76 25.36 -5.39
C ARG A 457 -25.86 25.37 -6.91
N TYR A 458 -26.05 26.56 -7.46
CA TYR A 458 -25.89 26.80 -8.89
C TYR A 458 -24.42 26.87 -9.27
N PHE A 459 -24.06 26.17 -10.34
CA PHE A 459 -22.77 26.27 -11.00
C PHE A 459 -22.91 26.88 -12.39
N THR A 460 -21.99 27.78 -12.74
CA THR A 460 -21.71 28.14 -14.13
C THR A 460 -20.70 27.17 -14.75
N GLN A 461 -20.45 27.29 -16.06
CA GLN A 461 -19.41 26.50 -16.73
C GLN A 461 -18.02 26.70 -16.08
N ARG A 462 -17.66 27.95 -15.73
CA ARG A 462 -16.38 28.26 -15.08
C ARG A 462 -16.30 27.67 -13.68
N ASP A 463 -17.40 27.71 -12.91
CA ASP A 463 -17.44 27.11 -11.57
C ASP A 463 -17.19 25.60 -11.62
N LEU A 464 -17.73 24.91 -12.63
CA LEU A 464 -17.52 23.48 -12.84
C LEU A 464 -16.06 23.15 -13.17
N PHE A 465 -15.41 23.95 -14.01
CA PHE A 465 -13.98 23.76 -14.31
C PHE A 465 -13.09 24.03 -13.10
N LYS A 466 -13.42 25.05 -12.28
CA LYS A 466 -12.72 25.30 -11.01
C LYS A 466 -12.91 24.17 -10.02
N GLU A 467 -14.12 23.62 -9.92
CA GLU A 467 -14.41 22.49 -9.04
C GLU A 467 -13.62 21.24 -9.46
N ALA A 468 -13.49 21.00 -10.77
CA ALA A 468 -12.65 19.93 -11.30
C ALA A 468 -11.17 20.11 -10.90
N ILE A 469 -10.63 21.33 -10.98
CA ILE A 469 -9.26 21.64 -10.55
C ILE A 469 -9.11 21.47 -9.03
N ARG A 470 -10.08 21.94 -8.24
CA ARG A 470 -10.06 21.79 -6.78
C ARG A 470 -9.99 20.33 -6.35
N LEU A 471 -10.69 19.44 -7.05
CA LEU A 471 -10.69 18.00 -6.82
C LEU A 471 -9.42 17.30 -7.33
N ASP A 472 -8.85 17.79 -8.44
CA ASP A 472 -7.64 17.26 -9.06
C ASP A 472 -6.79 18.41 -9.64
N ASN A 473 -5.81 18.85 -8.87
CA ASN A 473 -4.93 19.97 -9.24
C ASN A 473 -4.08 19.68 -10.49
N ASP A 474 -3.95 18.42 -10.90
CA ASP A 474 -3.21 17.99 -12.09
C ASP A 474 -4.12 17.82 -13.33
N CYS A 475 -5.41 18.15 -13.23
CA CYS A 475 -6.38 18.00 -14.32
C CYS A 475 -6.16 19.02 -15.45
N ALA A 476 -5.17 18.78 -16.31
CA ALA A 476 -4.81 19.68 -17.42
C ALA A 476 -5.99 20.06 -18.33
N SER A 477 -6.92 19.14 -18.55
CA SER A 477 -8.13 19.41 -19.36
C SER A 477 -9.07 20.44 -18.71
N ALA A 478 -9.13 20.49 -17.38
CA ALA A 478 -9.91 21.51 -16.66
C ALA A 478 -9.25 22.89 -16.73
N TYR A 479 -7.93 23.00 -16.56
CA TYR A 479 -7.19 24.25 -16.79
C TYR A 479 -7.40 24.76 -18.20
N ARG A 480 -7.21 23.90 -19.21
CA ARG A 480 -7.41 24.28 -20.61
C ARG A 480 -8.83 24.76 -20.87
N SER A 481 -9.85 24.06 -20.36
CA SER A 481 -11.25 24.45 -20.55
C SER A 481 -11.57 25.77 -19.85
N LEU A 482 -11.01 26.00 -18.66
CA LEU A 482 -11.12 27.27 -17.96
C LEU A 482 -10.46 28.40 -18.74
N GLY A 483 -9.24 28.21 -19.24
CA GLY A 483 -8.54 29.19 -20.06
C GLY A 483 -9.28 29.52 -21.37
N LEU A 484 -9.82 28.50 -22.04
CA LEU A 484 -10.64 28.70 -23.25
C LEU A 484 -11.95 29.45 -22.97
N SER A 485 -12.47 29.37 -21.75
CA SER A 485 -13.65 30.14 -21.33
C SER A 485 -13.35 31.60 -20.95
N LEU A 486 -12.09 32.05 -20.97
CA LEU A 486 -11.75 33.44 -20.66
C LEU A 486 -11.78 34.31 -21.92
N PRO A 487 -12.35 35.54 -21.84
CA PRO A 487 -12.59 36.36 -23.02
C PRO A 487 -11.30 36.89 -23.66
N THR A 488 -10.30 37.28 -22.86
CA THR A 488 -9.04 37.88 -23.35
C THR A 488 -7.82 37.26 -22.68
N ASP A 489 -6.64 37.46 -23.27
CA ASP A 489 -5.38 36.92 -22.73
C ASP A 489 -5.01 37.55 -21.37
N ASP A 490 -5.41 38.82 -21.16
CA ASP A 490 -5.23 39.57 -19.91
C ASP A 490 -6.30 39.25 -18.86
N SER A 491 -7.25 38.36 -19.16
CA SER A 491 -8.25 37.93 -18.19
C SER A 491 -7.57 37.13 -17.08
N GLU A 492 -7.75 37.58 -15.85
CA GLU A 492 -7.29 36.88 -14.65
C GLU A 492 -8.45 36.18 -13.96
N ILE A 493 -8.18 35.01 -13.39
CA ILE A 493 -9.15 34.26 -12.62
C ILE A 493 -8.52 33.58 -11.41
N LEU A 494 -9.18 33.72 -10.27
CA LEU A 494 -8.79 33.04 -9.04
C LEU A 494 -9.19 31.56 -9.10
N VAL A 495 -8.23 30.68 -8.83
CA VAL A 495 -8.39 29.22 -8.75
C VAL A 495 -7.83 28.74 -7.41
N GLN A 496 -8.62 27.95 -6.69
CA GLN A 496 -8.21 27.31 -5.44
C GLN A 496 -7.48 25.99 -5.76
N GLN A 497 -6.27 25.84 -5.25
CA GLN A 497 -5.43 24.66 -5.37
C GLN A 497 -5.16 24.05 -3.99
N GLY A 498 -5.99 23.10 -3.56
CA GLY A 498 -5.93 22.61 -2.18
C GLY A 498 -6.23 23.73 -1.19
N ASP A 499 -5.25 24.09 -0.36
CA ASP A 499 -5.38 25.13 0.67
C ASP A 499 -4.88 26.53 0.21
N SER A 500 -4.40 26.67 -1.03
CA SER A 500 -3.91 27.94 -1.56
C SER A 500 -4.79 28.48 -2.67
N ASP A 501 -4.95 29.80 -2.71
CA ASP A 501 -5.59 30.50 -3.82
C ASP A 501 -4.51 31.08 -4.74
N ARG A 502 -4.67 30.91 -6.06
CA ARG A 502 -3.77 31.48 -7.06
C ARG A 502 -4.54 32.15 -8.19
N TRP A 503 -4.09 33.35 -8.55
CA TRP A 503 -4.53 34.02 -9.78
C TRP A 503 -3.83 33.42 -11.00
N TYR A 504 -4.62 33.18 -12.03
CA TYR A 504 -4.16 32.68 -13.31
C TYR A 504 -4.61 33.61 -14.43
N THR A 505 -3.68 33.98 -15.30
CA THR A 505 -4.00 34.55 -16.61
C THR A 505 -4.49 33.46 -17.56
N LYS A 506 -5.25 33.84 -18.60
CA LYS A 506 -5.64 32.91 -19.68
C LYS A 506 -4.44 32.20 -20.29
N ARG A 507 -3.33 32.92 -20.51
CA ARG A 507 -2.11 32.33 -21.08
C ARG A 507 -1.53 31.24 -20.18
N GLU A 508 -1.50 31.46 -18.86
CA GLU A 508 -1.03 30.45 -17.90
C GLU A 508 -1.93 29.21 -17.85
N LEU A 509 -3.25 29.38 -17.96
CA LEU A 509 -4.20 28.26 -17.98
C LEU A 509 -4.10 27.38 -19.24
N LEU A 510 -3.65 27.96 -20.35
CA LEU A 510 -3.49 27.26 -21.63
C LEU A 510 -2.13 26.56 -21.76
N LEU A 511 -1.18 26.85 -20.89
CA LEU A 511 0.07 26.11 -20.78
C LEU A 511 -0.14 24.83 -19.96
N PRO A 512 0.59 23.73 -20.24
CA PRO A 512 0.57 22.56 -19.38
C PRO A 512 1.00 22.96 -17.96
N PRO A 513 0.36 22.41 -16.90
CA PRO A 513 0.70 22.77 -15.52
C PRO A 513 2.18 22.53 -15.29
N VAL A 514 2.91 23.58 -14.90
CA VAL A 514 4.31 23.47 -14.50
C VAL A 514 4.31 22.64 -13.22
N GLN A 515 4.79 21.39 -13.30
CA GLN A 515 5.03 20.60 -12.09
C GLN A 515 5.86 21.45 -11.13
N PRO A 516 5.49 21.57 -9.84
CA PRO A 516 6.34 22.22 -8.88
C PRO A 516 7.68 21.47 -8.87
N ARG A 517 8.75 22.13 -9.30
CA ARG A 517 10.11 21.60 -9.21
C ARG A 517 10.45 21.42 -7.74
N THR A 518 10.21 20.25 -7.20
CA THR A 518 10.96 19.77 -6.04
C THR A 518 12.41 19.60 -6.52
N HIS A 519 13.30 20.43 -5.99
CA HIS A 519 14.74 20.59 -6.28
C HIS A 519 15.09 21.90 -6.99
N TRP A 520 15.26 22.95 -6.18
CA TRP A 520 16.21 24.02 -6.48
C TRP A 520 17.60 23.39 -6.73
N ARG A 521 18.11 23.48 -7.95
CA ARG A 521 19.55 23.34 -8.23
C ARG A 521 20.12 24.73 -8.51
N ASP A 522 21.18 25.03 -7.79
CA ASP A 522 22.02 26.24 -7.87
C ASP A 522 22.36 26.61 -9.33
N PRO A 523 22.07 27.84 -9.79
CA PRO A 523 22.37 28.32 -11.15
C PRO A 523 23.87 28.41 -11.48
N SER A 524 24.78 28.24 -10.51
CA SER A 524 26.21 28.45 -10.69
C SER A 524 26.98 27.32 -11.41
N LYS A 525 26.33 26.24 -11.84
CA LYS A 525 27.00 25.05 -12.42
C LYS A 525 26.56 24.62 -13.84
N ALA A 526 25.90 25.47 -14.62
CA ALA A 526 25.52 25.15 -16.00
C ALA A 526 26.61 25.54 -17.02
N GLY A 527 27.66 24.74 -17.13
CA GLY A 527 28.62 24.79 -18.24
C GLY A 527 28.04 24.18 -19.52
N ARG A 528 28.20 24.89 -20.64
CA ARG A 528 27.76 24.56 -22.01
C ARG A 528 27.98 23.07 -22.37
N ARG A 529 26.91 22.34 -22.72
CA ARG A 529 26.97 21.24 -23.70
C ARG A 529 25.73 21.22 -24.59
N LYS A 530 26.01 20.93 -25.86
CA LYS A 530 25.16 20.98 -27.06
C LYS A 530 23.93 20.07 -26.97
N LEU A 531 22.89 20.48 -27.69
CA LEU A 531 21.77 19.64 -28.12
C LEU A 531 22.30 18.35 -28.78
N GLU A 532 21.90 17.20 -28.25
CA GLU A 532 21.71 15.98 -29.02
C GLU A 532 20.28 15.49 -28.75
N LEU A 533 19.52 15.40 -29.84
CA LEU A 533 18.18 14.82 -29.90
C LEU A 533 18.30 13.30 -29.78
N SER A 534 17.82 12.72 -28.69
CA SER A 534 17.46 11.30 -28.65
C SER A 534 16.12 11.16 -27.94
N GLY A 535 15.17 10.54 -28.66
CA GLY A 535 13.80 10.38 -28.22
C GLY A 535 13.69 9.30 -27.17
N ASP A 536 12.94 9.60 -26.11
CA ASP A 536 12.18 8.61 -25.38
C ASP A 536 10.95 9.29 -24.77
N SER A 537 9.76 8.87 -25.20
CA SER A 537 8.49 9.49 -24.82
C SER A 537 7.73 8.52 -23.91
N SER A 538 8.07 8.54 -22.63
CA SER A 538 7.19 8.04 -21.57
C SER A 538 6.23 9.15 -21.17
N VAL A 539 5.10 9.24 -21.86
CA VAL A 539 3.99 10.12 -21.47
C VAL A 539 2.90 9.28 -20.82
N ASP A 540 2.61 9.66 -19.57
CA ASP A 540 1.57 9.17 -18.70
C ASP A 540 0.22 8.91 -19.41
N ASN A 541 -0.29 7.70 -19.22
CA ASN A 541 -1.62 7.26 -19.68
C ASN A 541 -2.73 7.78 -18.75
N ARG A 542 -2.87 9.10 -18.65
CA ARG A 542 -4.12 9.74 -18.23
C ARG A 542 -4.49 10.78 -19.29
N CYS A 543 -5.70 10.64 -19.83
CA CYS A 543 -6.33 11.53 -20.81
C CYS A 543 -5.81 11.49 -22.26
N ILE A 544 -6.40 10.64 -23.12
CA ILE A 544 -6.71 11.04 -24.50
C ILE A 544 -8.06 10.43 -24.91
N GLY A 545 -9.12 11.23 -24.80
CA GLY A 545 -10.28 11.15 -25.68
C GLY A 545 -10.07 12.21 -26.76
N SER A 546 -9.76 11.76 -27.98
CA SER A 546 -9.62 12.62 -29.14
C SER A 546 -10.99 13.19 -29.53
N LEU A 547 -11.22 14.47 -29.25
CA LEU A 547 -12.28 15.27 -29.87
C LEU A 547 -11.67 15.95 -31.09
N ALA A 548 -11.96 15.38 -32.27
CA ALA A 548 -11.91 16.14 -33.50
C ALA A 548 -13.05 17.16 -33.45
N ILE A 549 -12.68 18.45 -33.48
CA ILE A 549 -13.62 19.57 -33.57
C ILE A 549 -14.00 19.67 -35.04
N GLY A 550 -15.29 19.56 -35.32
CA GLY A 550 -15.96 20.17 -36.45
C GLY A 550 -16.73 21.39 -35.96
#